data_AF-A0AB38XPA9-F1
#
_entry.id   AF-A0AB38XPA9-F1
#
_cell.length_a   1.000
_cell.length_b   1.000
_cell.length_c   1.000
_cell.angle_alpha   90.00
_cell.angle_beta   90.00
_cell.angle_gamma   90.00
#
_symmetry.space_group_name_H-M   'P 1'
#
loop_
_entity.id
_entity.type
_entity.pdbx_description
1 polymer ?
#
loop_
_entity_poly.entity_id
_entity_poly.type
_entity_poly.pdbx_seq_one_letter_code
_entity_poly.pdbx_strand_id
1 'polypeptide(L)'
;MLQTFTTAAAGLSTGLIDYLRDPEELLLALGPYVLIGVAVIVFIESGLLFPFLPGDSLLFTAGLLHSQLGLNFWLLISVVIVAAVGGDQAGYWIGREFGRKLFKPNARVLKTEYLEEAEAFFDKWGGPALTLGRFVPIVRTFIPVTAGMARMHYPHFFRWNVIGGIAWGGGMCILGVWLGQIPAVRNNIEIMAVLVVLISVVPIIIGFLRKRAQKKSAQ
;
A
#
# COMPACT_ATOMS: atom_id res chain seq x y z
N MET A 1 11.29 11.70 37.26
CA MET A 1 11.94 11.04 36.10
C MET A 1 11.00 10.09 35.35
N LEU A 2 10.30 9.14 35.99
CA LEU A 2 9.37 8.22 35.30
C LEU A 2 8.14 8.90 34.65
N GLN A 3 7.61 9.97 35.25
CA GLN A 3 6.47 10.73 34.69
C GLN A 3 6.84 11.55 33.43
N THR A 4 8.08 12.03 33.34
CA THR A 4 8.55 12.84 32.21
C THR A 4 8.69 12.00 30.93
N PHE A 5 9.09 10.74 31.07
CA PHE A 5 9.15 9.77 29.95
C PHE A 5 7.76 9.33 29.47
N THR A 6 6.77 9.25 30.37
CA THR A 6 5.40 8.88 29.99
C THR A 6 4.68 10.01 29.26
N THR A 7 4.89 11.27 29.63
CA THR A 7 4.37 12.42 28.87
C THR A 7 5.04 12.62 27.51
N ALA A 8 6.34 12.32 27.38
CA ALA A 8 7.03 12.38 26.08
C ALA A 8 6.55 11.26 25.13
N ALA A 9 6.36 10.04 25.64
CA ALA A 9 5.79 8.93 24.88
C ALA A 9 4.31 9.14 24.53
N ALA A 10 3.52 9.76 25.42
CA ALA A 10 2.13 10.12 25.15
C ALA A 10 2.02 11.25 24.11
N GLY A 11 2.89 12.28 24.17
CA GLY A 11 2.95 13.35 23.17
C GLY A 11 3.46 12.90 21.80
N LEU A 12 4.39 11.95 21.77
CA LEU A 12 4.78 11.24 20.54
C LEU A 12 3.62 10.40 19.99
N SER A 13 2.78 9.81 20.84
CA SER A 13 1.65 8.99 20.39
C SER A 13 0.49 9.81 19.83
N THR A 14 0.14 10.96 20.42
CA THR A 14 -0.90 11.84 19.86
C THR A 14 -0.38 12.59 18.64
N GLY A 15 0.83 13.15 18.70
CA GLY A 15 1.44 13.83 17.56
C GLY A 15 1.62 12.93 16.35
N LEU A 16 2.16 11.72 16.52
CA LEU A 16 2.37 10.80 15.39
C LEU A 16 1.06 10.31 14.77
N ILE A 17 0.00 10.10 15.57
CA ILE A 17 -1.32 9.72 15.05
C ILE A 17 -1.98 10.88 14.31
N ASP A 18 -1.83 12.11 14.80
CA ASP A 18 -2.32 13.32 14.14
C ASP A 18 -1.53 13.61 12.84
N TYR A 19 -0.20 13.42 12.83
CA TYR A 19 0.63 13.47 11.62
C TYR A 19 0.30 12.36 10.61
N LEU A 20 -0.03 11.16 11.07
CA LEU A 20 -0.50 10.09 10.17
C LEU A 20 -1.90 10.38 9.61
N ARG A 21 -2.67 11.28 10.22
CA ARG A 21 -3.96 11.73 9.69
C ARG A 21 -3.78 12.79 8.60
N ASP A 22 -2.76 13.65 8.73
CA ASP A 22 -2.44 14.69 7.73
C ASP A 22 -1.10 14.42 7.01
N PRO A 23 -1.14 13.86 5.78
CA PRO A 23 0.06 13.55 5.02
C PRO A 23 0.90 14.78 4.68
N GLU A 24 0.30 15.97 4.57
CA GLU A 24 1.03 17.20 4.27
C GLU A 24 1.88 17.61 5.47
N GLU A 25 1.28 17.68 6.66
CA GLU A 25 2.01 18.00 7.88
C GLU A 25 3.14 17.00 8.15
N LEU A 26 2.90 15.70 7.90
CA LEU A 26 3.93 14.67 8.04
C LEU A 26 5.11 14.91 7.10
N LEU A 27 4.85 15.18 5.82
CA LEU A 27 5.89 15.40 4.82
C LEU A 27 6.71 16.66 5.12
N LEU A 28 6.05 17.73 5.58
CA LEU A 28 6.72 18.96 5.99
C LEU A 28 7.53 18.78 7.27
N ALA A 29 7.00 18.06 8.26
CA ALA A 29 7.68 17.77 9.52
C ALA A 29 8.92 16.90 9.34
N LEU A 30 8.92 15.99 8.36
CA LEU A 30 10.09 15.17 8.02
C LEU A 30 11.25 16.00 7.45
N GLY A 31 10.97 17.18 6.87
CA GLY A 31 11.97 18.11 6.37
C GLY A 31 13.00 17.44 5.44
N PRO A 32 14.32 17.54 5.73
CA PRO A 32 15.37 16.93 4.90
C PRO A 32 15.26 15.40 4.77
N TYR A 33 14.58 14.73 5.70
CA TYR A 33 14.47 13.27 5.76
C TYR A 33 13.22 12.73 5.08
N VAL A 34 12.46 13.57 4.38
CA VAL A 34 11.18 13.21 3.75
C VAL A 34 11.27 11.98 2.84
N LEU A 35 12.34 11.83 2.04
CA LEU A 35 12.53 10.65 1.19
C LEU A 35 12.68 9.36 1.99
N ILE A 36 13.42 9.42 3.12
CA ILE A 36 13.62 8.27 4.00
C ILE A 36 12.31 7.94 4.72
N GLY A 37 11.60 8.96 5.23
CA GLY A 37 10.31 8.77 5.89
C GLY A 37 9.27 8.13 4.97
N VAL A 38 9.13 8.65 3.75
CA VAL A 38 8.25 8.06 2.72
C VAL A 38 8.66 6.62 2.40
N ALA A 39 9.96 6.37 2.20
CA ALA A 39 10.45 5.02 1.92
C ALA A 39 10.11 4.03 3.05
N VAL A 40 10.32 4.42 4.31
CA VAL A 40 10.03 3.57 5.47
C VAL A 40 8.54 3.29 5.59
N ILE A 41 7.68 4.31 5.46
CA ILE A 41 6.23 4.15 5.53
C ILE A 41 5.74 3.19 4.44
N VAL A 42 6.12 3.45 3.20
CA VAL A 42 5.73 2.62 2.04
C VAL A 42 6.24 1.18 2.20
N PHE A 43 7.48 0.99 2.67
CA PHE A 43 8.05 -0.32 2.90
C PHE A 43 7.27 -1.11 3.97
N ILE A 44 6.97 -0.47 5.11
CA ILE A 44 6.23 -1.10 6.21
C ILE A 44 4.81 -1.46 5.78
N GLU A 45 4.12 -0.54 5.12
CA GLU A 45 2.76 -0.77 4.64
C GLU A 45 2.69 -1.91 3.62
N SER A 46 3.66 -1.95 2.69
CA SER A 46 3.72 -2.98 1.65
C SER A 46 4.14 -4.35 2.21
N GLY A 47 5.06 -4.39 3.18
CA GLY A 47 5.72 -5.63 3.60
C GLY A 47 5.29 -6.24 4.93
N LEU A 48 4.73 -5.45 5.86
CA LEU A 48 4.54 -5.87 7.25
C LEU A 48 3.07 -6.02 7.67
N LEU A 49 2.14 -6.18 6.72
CA LEU A 49 0.71 -6.38 7.01
C LEU A 49 0.09 -5.27 7.88
N PHE A 50 0.56 -4.03 7.71
CA PHE A 50 0.01 -2.85 8.39
C PHE A 50 -0.84 -2.03 7.41
N PRO A 51 -2.12 -2.39 7.18
CA PRO A 51 -3.01 -1.69 6.25
C PRO A 51 -3.46 -0.32 6.76
N PHE A 52 -3.07 0.06 7.97
CA PHE A 52 -3.48 1.31 8.62
C PHE A 52 -2.57 2.49 8.27
N LEU A 53 -1.47 2.27 7.54
CA LEU A 53 -0.61 3.36 7.09
C LEU A 53 -1.22 4.04 5.85
N PRO A 54 -1.21 5.38 5.79
CA PRO A 54 -1.86 6.16 4.74
C PRO A 54 -0.99 6.29 3.49
N GLY A 55 -0.48 5.19 2.91
CA GLY A 55 0.47 5.26 1.80
C GLY A 55 -0.08 5.91 0.53
N ASP A 56 -1.33 5.66 0.19
CA ASP A 56 -1.95 6.24 -1.02
C ASP A 56 -1.98 7.77 -0.96
N SER A 57 -2.50 8.30 0.15
CA SER A 57 -2.58 9.74 0.37
C SER A 57 -1.20 10.34 0.57
N LEU A 58 -0.28 9.66 1.26
CA LEU A 58 1.11 10.10 1.40
C LEU A 58 1.82 10.23 0.04
N LEU A 59 1.71 9.24 -0.84
CA LEU A 59 2.34 9.27 -2.15
C LEU A 59 1.72 10.32 -3.07
N PHE A 60 0.39 10.45 -3.02
CA PHE A 60 -0.32 11.50 -3.73
C PHE A 60 0.16 12.89 -3.27
N THR A 61 0.18 13.14 -1.96
CA THR A 61 0.59 14.41 -1.38
C THR A 61 2.08 14.68 -1.59
N ALA A 62 2.95 13.67 -1.51
CA ALA A 62 4.37 13.79 -1.82
C ALA A 62 4.60 14.18 -3.29
N GLY A 63 3.81 13.60 -4.21
CA GLY A 63 3.78 14.00 -5.61
C GLY A 63 3.28 15.44 -5.78
N LEU A 64 2.20 15.82 -5.13
CA LEU A 64 1.62 17.17 -5.16
C LEU A 64 2.60 18.25 -4.66
N LEU A 65 3.29 17.97 -3.56
CA LEU A 65 4.15 18.92 -2.85
C LEU A 65 5.63 18.79 -3.23
N HIS A 66 5.99 17.94 -4.19
CA HIS A 66 7.39 17.61 -4.48
C HIS A 66 8.28 18.85 -4.70
N SER A 67 7.75 19.89 -5.36
CA SER A 67 8.46 21.14 -5.61
C SER A 67 8.61 22.01 -4.35
N GLN A 68 7.58 22.04 -3.49
CA GLN A 68 7.60 22.74 -2.20
C GLN A 68 8.56 22.07 -1.21
N LEU A 69 8.65 20.74 -1.27
CA LEU A 69 9.57 19.92 -0.47
C LEU A 69 11.02 19.95 -1.00
N GLY A 70 11.28 20.64 -2.12
CA GLY A 70 12.61 20.68 -2.73
C GLY A 70 13.09 19.33 -3.30
N LEU A 71 12.16 18.42 -3.60
CA LEU A 71 12.45 17.07 -4.06
C LEU A 71 12.51 16.97 -5.58
N ASN A 72 13.55 16.27 -6.06
CA ASN A 72 13.57 15.79 -7.44
C ASN A 72 12.47 14.73 -7.61
N PHE A 73 11.55 14.98 -8.54
CA PHE A 73 10.39 14.13 -8.77
C PHE A 73 10.75 12.69 -9.17
N TRP A 74 11.77 12.52 -10.03
CA TRP A 74 12.23 11.21 -10.47
C TRP A 74 12.90 10.43 -9.35
N LEU A 75 13.60 11.13 -8.45
CA LEU A 75 14.18 10.54 -7.25
C LEU A 75 13.07 10.05 -6.30
N LEU A 76 12.03 10.86 -6.06
CA LEU A 76 10.88 10.47 -5.26
C LEU A 76 10.24 9.17 -5.81
N ILE A 77 9.90 9.14 -7.10
CA ILE A 77 9.31 7.95 -7.73
C ILE A 77 10.23 6.73 -7.58
N SER A 78 11.53 6.88 -7.84
CA SER A 78 12.49 5.78 -7.75
C SER A 78 12.56 5.20 -6.34
N VAL A 79 12.63 6.07 -5.32
CA VAL A 79 12.64 5.68 -3.91
C VAL A 79 11.36 4.94 -3.52
N VAL A 80 10.20 5.47 -3.94
CA VAL A 80 8.90 4.87 -3.66
C VAL A 80 8.79 3.48 -4.29
N ILE A 81 9.21 3.32 -5.56
CA ILE A 81 9.17 2.02 -6.24
C ILE A 81 10.10 1.02 -5.54
N VAL A 82 11.32 1.42 -5.20
CA VAL A 82 12.28 0.54 -4.51
C VAL A 82 11.74 0.13 -3.14
N ALA A 83 11.17 1.07 -2.38
CA ALA A 83 10.55 0.80 -1.09
C ALA A 83 9.34 -0.15 -1.20
N ALA A 84 8.45 0.09 -2.16
CA ALA A 84 7.25 -0.71 -2.37
C ALA A 84 7.58 -2.12 -2.85
N VAL A 85 8.56 -2.26 -3.75
CA VAL A 85 9.04 -3.58 -4.20
C VAL A 85 9.73 -4.27 -3.03
N GLY A 86 10.63 -3.60 -2.33
CA GLY A 86 11.35 -4.16 -1.18
C GLY A 86 10.43 -4.64 -0.05
N GLY A 87 9.38 -3.87 0.25
CA GLY A 87 8.35 -4.26 1.21
C GLY A 87 7.64 -5.53 0.78
N ASP A 88 7.13 -5.59 -0.46
CA ASP A 88 6.50 -6.80 -1.01
C ASP A 88 7.43 -8.02 -0.97
N GLN A 89 8.73 -7.83 -1.22
CA GLN A 89 9.72 -8.92 -1.09
C GLN A 89 9.77 -9.44 0.35
N ALA A 90 9.78 -8.56 1.34
CA ALA A 90 9.73 -8.95 2.76
C ALA A 90 8.44 -9.72 3.05
N GLY A 91 7.29 -9.22 2.59
CA GLY A 91 6.00 -9.91 2.73
C GLY A 91 6.00 -11.31 2.11
N TYR A 92 6.53 -11.46 0.89
CA TYR A 92 6.66 -12.76 0.23
C TYR A 92 7.53 -13.74 1.01
N TRP A 93 8.68 -13.30 1.51
CA TRP A 93 9.56 -14.17 2.30
C TRP A 93 8.95 -14.53 3.65
N ILE A 94 8.24 -13.60 4.30
CA ILE A 94 7.47 -13.87 5.51
C ILE A 94 6.43 -14.96 5.22
N GLY A 95 5.64 -14.82 4.15
CA GLY A 95 4.65 -15.82 3.75
C GLY A 95 5.25 -17.17 3.40
N ARG A 96 6.39 -17.18 2.69
CA ARG A 96 7.05 -18.40 2.20
C ARG A 96 7.70 -19.22 3.32
N GLU A 97 8.38 -18.55 4.25
CA GLU A 97 9.11 -19.23 5.33
C GLU A 97 8.18 -19.54 6.51
N PHE A 98 7.32 -18.59 6.88
CA PHE A 98 6.49 -18.72 8.07
C PHE A 98 5.07 -19.21 7.79
N GLY A 99 4.57 -19.15 6.54
CA GLY A 99 3.21 -19.58 6.18
C GLY A 99 2.86 -20.96 6.74
N ARG A 100 3.41 -22.05 6.18
CA ARG A 100 3.04 -23.41 6.66
C ARG A 100 3.30 -23.68 8.15
N LYS A 101 4.16 -22.90 8.82
CA LYS A 101 4.47 -23.06 10.26
C LYS A 101 3.52 -22.24 11.17
N LEU A 102 2.98 -21.12 10.67
CA LEU A 102 2.06 -20.24 11.40
C LEU A 102 0.59 -20.64 11.24
N PHE A 103 0.24 -21.30 10.13
CA PHE A 103 -1.13 -21.75 9.87
C PHE A 103 -1.44 -23.02 10.67
N LYS A 104 -2.43 -22.94 11.57
CA LYS A 104 -2.94 -24.08 12.36
C LYS A 104 -4.46 -24.21 12.15
N PRO A 105 -5.03 -25.43 12.16
CA PRO A 105 -6.47 -25.63 11.98
C PRO A 105 -7.34 -24.82 12.97
N ASN A 106 -6.82 -24.56 14.18
CA ASN A 106 -7.53 -23.86 15.26
C ASN A 106 -7.08 -22.39 15.48
N ALA A 107 -6.36 -21.77 14.53
CA ALA A 107 -5.95 -20.38 14.70
C ALA A 107 -7.09 -19.39 14.41
N ARG A 108 -7.21 -18.32 15.21
CA ARG A 108 -8.24 -17.27 15.02
C ARG A 108 -8.06 -16.43 13.76
N VAL A 109 -6.82 -16.27 13.27
CA VAL A 109 -6.47 -15.36 12.16
C VAL A 109 -5.78 -16.09 11.00
N LEU A 110 -4.96 -17.11 11.28
CA LEU A 110 -4.16 -17.84 10.29
C LEU A 110 -4.67 -19.29 10.15
N LYS A 111 -5.87 -19.46 9.60
CA LYS A 111 -6.48 -20.79 9.34
C LYS A 111 -5.97 -21.42 8.05
N THR A 112 -5.79 -22.75 8.03
CA THR A 112 -5.37 -23.50 6.84
C THR A 112 -6.29 -23.27 5.62
N GLU A 113 -7.56 -22.97 5.85
CA GLU A 113 -8.52 -22.56 4.81
C GLU A 113 -8.03 -21.34 4.01
N TYR A 114 -7.40 -20.35 4.66
CA TYR A 114 -6.82 -19.19 3.96
C TYR A 114 -5.60 -19.55 3.11
N LEU A 115 -4.88 -20.63 3.44
CA LEU A 115 -3.78 -21.12 2.61
C LEU A 115 -4.31 -21.79 1.34
N GLU A 116 -5.39 -22.56 1.44
CA GLU A 116 -6.03 -23.19 0.28
C GLU A 116 -6.71 -22.15 -0.61
N GLU A 117 -7.38 -21.15 -0.02
CA GLU A 117 -7.93 -20.00 -0.74
C GLU A 117 -6.84 -19.17 -1.44
N ALA A 118 -5.69 -18.97 -0.76
CA ALA A 118 -4.51 -18.31 -1.32
C ALA A 118 -3.98 -19.02 -2.56
N GLU A 119 -3.76 -20.33 -2.46
CA GLU A 119 -3.29 -21.17 -3.56
C GLU A 119 -4.29 -21.15 -4.72
N ALA A 120 -5.57 -21.38 -4.44
CA ALA A 120 -6.63 -21.34 -5.46
C ALA A 120 -6.78 -19.97 -6.13
N PHE A 121 -6.57 -18.88 -5.39
CA PHE A 121 -6.60 -17.53 -5.92
C PHE A 121 -5.46 -17.29 -6.91
N PHE A 122 -4.23 -17.66 -6.55
CA PHE A 122 -3.08 -17.46 -7.43
C PHE A 122 -3.05 -18.44 -8.60
N ASP A 123 -3.56 -19.66 -8.45
CA ASP A 123 -3.74 -20.59 -9.56
C ASP A 123 -4.73 -20.06 -10.59
N LYS A 124 -5.77 -19.37 -10.13
CA LYS A 124 -6.84 -18.83 -10.99
C LYS A 124 -6.49 -17.51 -11.68
N TRP A 125 -5.84 -16.60 -10.96
CA TRP A 125 -5.61 -15.23 -11.44
C TRP A 125 -4.16 -14.93 -11.79
N GLY A 126 -3.21 -15.72 -11.28
CA GLY A 126 -1.79 -15.62 -11.59
C GLY A 126 -1.16 -14.27 -11.24
N GLY A 127 -0.10 -13.94 -11.96
CA GLY A 127 0.67 -12.71 -11.79
C GLY A 127 -0.10 -11.39 -11.87
N PRO A 128 -1.07 -11.19 -12.78
CA PRO A 128 -1.86 -9.95 -12.85
C PRO A 128 -2.57 -9.60 -11.55
N ALA A 129 -2.92 -10.59 -10.73
CA ALA A 129 -3.53 -10.38 -9.43
C ALA A 129 -2.65 -9.55 -8.49
N LEU A 130 -1.32 -9.71 -8.57
CA LEU A 130 -0.38 -8.94 -7.76
C LEU A 130 -0.39 -7.46 -8.09
N THR A 131 -0.39 -7.15 -9.39
CA THR A 131 -0.43 -5.76 -9.85
C THR A 131 -1.77 -5.13 -9.57
N LEU A 132 -2.87 -5.80 -9.88
CA LEU A 132 -4.21 -5.24 -9.72
C LEU A 132 -4.62 -5.08 -8.25
N GLY A 133 -4.25 -6.03 -7.39
CA GLY A 133 -4.60 -5.94 -5.98
C GLY A 133 -3.84 -4.87 -5.20
N ARG A 134 -2.74 -4.33 -5.74
CA ARG A 134 -2.05 -3.14 -5.19
C ARG A 134 -2.93 -1.88 -5.18
N PHE A 135 -3.93 -1.80 -6.06
CA PHE A 135 -4.89 -0.70 -6.11
C PHE A 135 -6.06 -0.86 -5.15
N VAL A 136 -6.12 -1.97 -4.41
CA VAL A 136 -7.16 -2.25 -3.41
C VAL A 136 -6.47 -2.22 -2.03
N PRO A 137 -6.68 -1.16 -1.22
CA PRO A 137 -5.87 -0.88 -0.03
C PRO A 137 -5.74 -2.03 0.97
N ILE A 138 -6.84 -2.74 1.23
CA ILE A 138 -6.80 -3.89 2.15
C ILE A 138 -6.03 -5.05 1.51
N VAL A 139 -6.35 -5.35 0.25
CA VAL A 139 -5.85 -6.54 -0.46
C VAL A 139 -4.34 -6.45 -0.72
N ARG A 140 -3.80 -5.26 -0.99
CA ARG A 140 -2.37 -5.10 -1.32
C ARG A 140 -1.43 -5.60 -0.23
N THR A 141 -1.80 -5.42 1.04
CA THR A 141 -0.93 -5.79 2.17
C THR A 141 -0.85 -7.30 2.34
N PHE A 142 -1.94 -8.00 2.00
CA PHE A 142 -2.00 -9.46 2.11
C PHE A 142 -1.39 -10.17 0.91
N ILE A 143 -1.52 -9.61 -0.31
CA ILE A 143 -1.09 -10.27 -1.55
C ILE A 143 0.34 -10.82 -1.51
N PRO A 144 1.38 -10.06 -1.10
CA PRO A 144 2.74 -10.56 -1.11
C PRO A 144 2.92 -11.76 -0.17
N VAL A 145 2.33 -11.67 1.03
CA VAL A 145 2.36 -12.74 2.03
C VAL A 145 1.63 -13.98 1.50
N THR A 146 0.43 -13.80 0.96
CA THR A 146 -0.38 -14.86 0.36
C THR A 146 0.34 -15.52 -0.83
N ALA A 147 1.06 -14.75 -1.66
CA ALA A 147 1.87 -15.29 -2.76
C ALA A 147 3.06 -16.11 -2.27
N GLY A 148 3.68 -15.66 -1.17
CA GLY A 148 4.73 -16.41 -0.48
C GLY A 148 4.22 -17.73 0.10
N MET A 149 3.07 -17.68 0.77
CA MET A 149 2.40 -18.85 1.35
C MET A 149 2.07 -19.92 0.29
N ALA A 150 1.53 -19.50 -0.85
CA ALA A 150 1.24 -20.35 -1.99
C ALA A 150 2.50 -20.84 -2.75
N ARG A 151 3.71 -20.48 -2.28
CA ARG A 151 5.00 -20.81 -2.89
C ARG A 151 5.08 -20.45 -4.38
N MET A 152 4.47 -19.33 -4.75
CA MET A 152 4.53 -18.80 -6.12
C MET A 152 5.99 -18.69 -6.58
N HIS A 153 6.26 -19.09 -7.83
CA HIS A 153 7.61 -19.04 -8.40
C HIS A 153 8.19 -17.62 -8.32
N TYR A 154 9.31 -17.46 -7.61
CA TYR A 154 9.86 -16.15 -7.23
C TYR A 154 10.15 -15.20 -8.41
N PRO A 155 10.78 -15.63 -9.52
CA PRO A 155 10.92 -14.78 -10.71
C PRO A 155 9.59 -14.31 -11.33
N HIS A 156 8.51 -15.09 -11.16
CA HIS A 156 7.19 -14.66 -11.60
C HIS A 156 6.63 -13.60 -10.64
N PHE A 157 6.71 -13.85 -9.33
CA PHE A 157 6.36 -12.88 -8.30
C PHE A 157 7.08 -11.54 -8.49
N PHE A 158 8.41 -11.55 -8.58
CA PHE A 158 9.24 -10.35 -8.67
C PHE A 158 8.89 -9.47 -9.88
N ARG A 159 8.65 -10.06 -11.05
CA ARG A 159 8.28 -9.30 -12.25
C ARG A 159 6.96 -8.55 -12.06
N TRP A 160 5.93 -9.23 -11.56
CA TRP A 160 4.62 -8.63 -11.34
C TRP A 160 4.61 -7.66 -10.15
N ASN A 161 5.44 -7.92 -9.15
CA ASN A 161 5.71 -7.00 -8.04
C ASN A 161 6.31 -5.69 -8.57
N VAL A 162 7.37 -5.74 -9.39
CA VAL A 162 8.00 -4.55 -9.98
C VAL A 162 7.01 -3.77 -10.85
N ILE A 163 6.26 -4.45 -11.73
CA ILE A 163 5.22 -3.79 -12.56
C ILE A 163 4.18 -3.10 -11.68
N GLY A 164 3.72 -3.78 -10.62
CA GLY A 164 2.78 -3.22 -9.65
C GLY A 164 3.34 -2.03 -8.87
N GLY A 165 4.60 -2.10 -8.43
CA GLY A 165 5.28 -1.01 -7.74
C GLY A 165 5.43 0.23 -8.61
N ILE A 166 5.80 0.05 -9.89
CA ILE A 166 5.87 1.15 -10.86
C ILE A 166 4.48 1.75 -11.10
N ALA A 167 3.48 0.91 -11.39
CA ALA A 167 2.13 1.37 -11.72
C ALA A 167 1.45 2.10 -10.56
N TRP A 168 1.54 1.54 -9.34
CA TRP A 168 0.96 2.15 -8.16
C TRP A 168 1.80 3.33 -7.66
N GLY A 169 3.09 3.12 -7.37
CA GLY A 169 3.94 4.15 -6.77
C GLY A 169 4.19 5.33 -7.70
N GLY A 170 4.54 5.04 -8.96
CA GLY A 170 4.68 6.06 -9.99
C GLY A 170 3.34 6.72 -10.33
N GLY A 171 2.27 5.93 -10.45
CA GLY A 171 0.92 6.43 -10.75
C GLY A 171 0.43 7.42 -9.70
N MET A 172 0.53 7.11 -8.42
CA MET A 172 0.09 8.00 -7.34
C MET A 172 0.89 9.31 -7.31
N CYS A 173 2.21 9.25 -7.49
CA CYS A 173 3.04 10.45 -7.53
C CYS A 173 2.71 11.34 -8.75
N ILE A 174 2.53 10.74 -9.93
CA ILE A 174 2.18 11.46 -11.16
C ILE A 174 0.78 12.10 -11.04
N LEU A 175 -0.19 11.36 -10.48
CA LEU A 175 -1.53 11.90 -10.21
C LEU A 175 -1.46 13.09 -9.25
N GLY A 176 -0.62 13.03 -8.22
CA GLY A 176 -0.39 14.15 -7.30
C GLY A 176 0.08 15.42 -8.01
N VAL A 177 1.08 15.30 -8.90
CA VAL A 177 1.57 16.43 -9.69
C VAL A 177 0.49 16.98 -10.62
N TRP A 178 -0.18 16.11 -11.37
CA TRP A 178 -1.11 16.52 -12.42
C TRP A 178 -2.39 17.12 -11.85
N LEU A 179 -2.99 16.48 -10.84
CA LEU A 179 -4.18 17.00 -10.17
C LEU A 179 -3.86 18.21 -9.29
N GLY A 180 -2.63 18.33 -8.80
CA GLY A 180 -2.14 19.50 -8.07
C GLY A 180 -2.16 20.81 -8.84
N GLN A 181 -2.18 20.75 -10.16
CA GLN A 181 -2.31 21.94 -11.02
C GLN A 181 -3.73 22.53 -10.99
N ILE A 182 -4.71 21.79 -10.47
CA ILE A 182 -6.10 22.24 -10.37
C ILE A 182 -6.28 22.96 -9.02
N PRO A 183 -6.62 24.27 -9.01
CA PRO A 183 -6.74 25.04 -7.76
C PRO A 183 -7.74 24.44 -6.76
N ALA A 184 -8.82 23.82 -7.27
CA ALA A 184 -9.82 23.14 -6.45
C ALA A 184 -9.26 21.92 -5.68
N VAL A 185 -8.26 21.23 -6.25
CA VAL A 185 -7.59 20.07 -5.64
C VAL A 185 -6.60 20.53 -4.58
N ARG A 186 -5.83 21.58 -4.88
CA ARG A 186 -4.83 22.14 -3.97
C ARG A 186 -5.44 22.65 -2.65
N ASN A 187 -6.66 23.17 -2.70
CA ASN A 187 -7.34 23.71 -1.52
C ASN A 187 -8.12 22.66 -0.72
N ASN A 188 -8.20 21.40 -1.17
CA ASN A 188 -9.01 20.34 -0.54
C ASN A 188 -8.30 18.98 -0.60
N ILE A 189 -7.08 18.91 -0.08
CA ILE A 189 -6.19 17.74 -0.21
C ILE A 189 -6.83 16.48 0.40
N GLU A 190 -7.52 16.60 1.55
CA GLU A 190 -8.22 15.48 2.19
C GLU A 190 -9.35 14.89 1.34
N ILE A 191 -10.22 15.74 0.78
CA ILE A 191 -11.34 15.31 -0.08
C ILE A 191 -10.80 14.65 -1.35
N MET A 192 -9.65 15.11 -1.85
CA MET A 192 -9.04 14.58 -3.06
C MET A 192 -8.32 13.26 -2.84
N ALA A 193 -7.65 13.06 -1.71
CA ALA A 193 -7.12 11.76 -1.34
C ALA A 193 -8.22 10.69 -1.29
N VAL A 194 -9.38 11.03 -0.71
CA VAL A 194 -10.57 10.16 -0.70
C VAL A 194 -11.12 9.93 -2.11
N LEU A 195 -11.19 10.97 -2.95
CA LEU A 195 -11.64 10.85 -4.34
C LEU A 195 -10.72 10.00 -5.21
N VAL A 196 -9.40 10.09 -5.04
CA VAL A 196 -8.43 9.25 -5.76
C VAL A 196 -8.61 7.78 -5.38
N VAL A 197 -8.78 7.48 -4.10
CA VAL A 197 -9.12 6.13 -3.62
C VAL A 197 -10.46 5.66 -4.20
N LEU A 198 -11.48 6.52 -4.19
CA LEU A 198 -12.79 6.18 -4.76
C LEU A 198 -12.70 5.93 -6.27
N ILE A 199 -12.00 6.77 -7.02
CA ILE A 199 -11.82 6.60 -8.47
C ILE A 199 -11.01 5.34 -8.79
N SER A 200 -10.05 4.94 -7.95
CA SER A 200 -9.30 3.68 -8.18
C SER A 200 -10.14 2.45 -7.81
N VAL A 201 -10.93 2.51 -6.74
CA VAL A 201 -11.67 1.36 -6.18
C VAL A 201 -13.01 1.14 -6.90
N VAL A 202 -13.73 2.20 -7.28
CA VAL A 202 -15.08 2.13 -7.87
C VAL A 202 -15.13 1.32 -9.18
N PRO A 203 -14.23 1.50 -10.16
CA PRO A 203 -14.24 0.71 -11.40
C PRO A 203 -14.02 -0.78 -11.15
N ILE A 204 -13.18 -1.11 -10.16
CA ILE A 204 -12.87 -2.48 -9.75
C ILE A 204 -14.11 -3.13 -9.12
N ILE A 205 -14.80 -2.42 -8.21
CA ILE A 205 -16.05 -2.88 -7.60
C ILE A 205 -17.14 -3.07 -8.66
N ILE A 206 -17.32 -2.10 -9.56
CA ILE A 206 -18.32 -2.20 -10.64
C ILE A 206 -18.01 -3.39 -11.55
N GLY A 207 -16.74 -3.61 -11.92
CA GLY A 207 -16.32 -4.75 -12.72
C GLY A 207 -16.58 -6.09 -12.03
N PHE A 208 -16.34 -6.17 -10.71
CA PHE A 208 -16.61 -7.36 -9.91
C PHE A 208 -18.12 -7.65 -9.79
N LEU A 209 -18.93 -6.63 -9.50
CA LEU A 209 -20.39 -6.75 -9.40
C LEU A 209 -21.03 -7.14 -10.74
N ARG A 210 -20.56 -6.57 -11.86
CA ARG A 210 -21.03 -6.94 -13.21
C ARG A 210 -20.72 -8.40 -13.54
N LYS A 211 -19.50 -8.87 -13.25
CA LYS A 211 -19.14 -10.29 -13.42
C LYS A 211 -19.99 -11.21 -12.57
N ARG A 212 -20.32 -10.80 -11.33
CA ARG A 212 -21.17 -11.59 -10.42
C ARG A 212 -22.63 -11.62 -10.87
N ALA A 213 -23.14 -10.51 -11.42
CA ALA A 213 -24.48 -10.43 -12.00
C ALA A 213 -24.62 -11.31 -13.26
N GLN A 214 -23.65 -11.26 -14.18
CA GLN A 214 -23.63 -12.11 -15.37
C GLN A 214 -23.57 -13.61 -15.05
N LYS A 215 -22.85 -13.99 -14.00
CA LYS A 215 -22.78 -15.40 -13.54
C LYS A 215 -24.10 -15.90 -12.95
N LYS A 216 -24.93 -15.00 -12.42
CA LYS A 216 -26.25 -15.30 -11.85
C LYS A 216 -27.36 -15.38 -12.91
N SER A 217 -27.14 -14.78 -14.09
CA SER A 217 -28.05 -14.82 -15.24
C SER A 217 -27.74 -15.97 -16.22
N ALA A 218 -26.64 -16.69 -16.01
CA ALA A 218 -26.21 -17.84 -16.82
C ALA A 218 -26.38 -19.20 -16.09
N GLN A 219 -27.03 -19.20 -14.91
CA GLN A 219 -27.57 -20.37 -14.22
C GLN A 219 -29.10 -20.29 -14.27
#